data_AF-A0A849E7W0-F1
#
_entry.id   AF-A0A849E7W0-F1
#
_cell.length_a   1.000
_cell.length_b   1.000
_cell.length_c   1.000
_cell.angle_alpha   90.00
_cell.angle_beta   90.00
_cell.angle_gamma   90.00
#
_symmetry.space_group_name_H-M   'P 1'
#
loop_
_entity.id
_entity.type
_entity.pdbx_description
1 polymer ?
#
loop_
_entity_poly.entity_id
_entity_poly.type
_entity_poly.pdbx_seq_one_letter_code
_entity_poly.pdbx_strand_id
1 'polypeptide(L)'
;MAEFNPFTLHGQEDSEQRKEMERKARERSALVLAVFGTDAGQKLLEEWTETYLMRLPVVEPGITEFDAGIRQGCVNFVRFIHKNIETAKEFKE
;
A
#
# COMPACT_ATOMS: atom_id res chain seq x y z
N MET A 1 21.30 -30.12 30.78
CA MET A 1 21.83 -28.99 30.00
C MET A 1 21.04 -28.98 28.70
N ALA A 2 20.24 -27.94 28.44
CA ALA A 2 19.48 -27.85 27.20
C ALA A 2 20.45 -27.52 26.05
N GLU A 3 20.45 -28.35 25.00
CA GLU A 3 21.26 -28.13 23.80
C GLU A 3 20.78 -26.86 23.09
N PHE A 4 21.69 -25.90 22.94
CA PHE A 4 21.48 -24.72 22.12
C PHE A 4 21.50 -25.14 20.65
N ASN A 5 20.33 -25.21 20.02
CA ASN A 5 20.23 -25.50 18.59
C ASN A 5 20.11 -24.18 17.80
N PRO A 6 21.17 -23.77 17.06
CA PRO A 6 21.19 -22.50 16.33
C PRO A 6 20.19 -22.45 15.16
N PHE A 7 19.69 -23.60 14.68
CA PHE A 7 18.68 -23.63 13.60
C PHE A 7 17.27 -23.23 14.07
N THR A 8 16.95 -23.40 15.35
CA THR A 8 15.66 -22.95 15.92
C THR A 8 15.57 -21.44 16.08
N LEU A 9 16.70 -20.74 16.27
CA LEU A 9 16.73 -19.28 16.38
C LEU A 9 16.44 -18.58 15.04
N HIS A 10 17.05 -19.01 13.93
CA HIS A 10 16.79 -18.39 12.63
C HIS A 10 15.36 -18.59 12.12
N GLY A 11 14.75 -19.77 12.35
CA GLY A 11 13.34 -19.99 12.02
C GLY A 11 12.37 -19.16 12.88
N GLN A 12 12.75 -18.84 14.13
CA GLN A 12 11.97 -17.97 15.00
C GLN A 12 12.11 -16.49 14.62
N GLU A 13 13.32 -16.03 14.31
CA GLU A 13 13.59 -14.66 13.83
C GLU A 13 12.82 -14.35 12.54
N ASP A 14 12.81 -15.26 11.57
CA ASP A 14 12.04 -15.10 10.33
C ASP A 14 10.52 -15.07 10.59
N SER A 15 10.04 -15.86 11.56
CA SER A 15 8.63 -15.90 11.93
C SER A 15 8.16 -14.61 12.64
N GLU A 16 8.99 -14.06 13.53
CA GLU A 16 8.68 -12.84 14.28
C GLU A 16 8.83 -11.60 13.40
N GLN A 17 9.84 -11.55 12.52
CA GLN A 17 9.95 -10.48 11.53
C GLN A 17 8.74 -10.47 10.59
N ARG A 18 8.28 -11.64 10.15
CA ARG A 18 7.08 -11.74 9.31
C ARG A 18 5.82 -11.26 10.03
N LYS A 19 5.61 -11.67 11.28
CA LYS A 19 4.48 -11.19 12.10
C LYS A 19 4.52 -9.68 12.29
N GLU A 20 5.70 -9.11 12.55
CA GLU A 20 5.87 -7.67 12.72
C GLU A 20 5.61 -6.90 11.42
N MET A 21 6.06 -7.42 10.28
CA MET A 21 5.73 -6.84 8.97
C MET A 21 4.22 -6.89 8.68
N GLU A 22 3.56 -8.01 8.98
CA GLU A 22 2.12 -8.17 8.83
C GLU A 22 1.36 -7.20 9.76
N ARG A 23 1.80 -7.04 11.01
CA ARG A 23 1.23 -6.06 11.96
C ARG A 23 1.35 -4.63 11.43
N LYS A 24 2.55 -4.23 10.99
CA LYS A 24 2.77 -2.89 10.39
C LYS A 24 1.94 -2.67 9.13
N ALA A 25 1.77 -3.70 8.30
CA ALA A 25 0.93 -3.63 7.12
C ALA A 25 -0.55 -3.42 7.48
N ARG A 26 -1.04 -4.12 8.51
CA ARG A 26 -2.40 -3.94 9.06
C ARG A 26 -2.62 -2.55 9.60
N GLU A 27 -1.71 -2.05 10.43
CA GLU A 27 -1.79 -0.71 11.04
C GLU A 27 -1.81 0.37 9.98
N ARG A 28 -0.93 0.28 8.98
CA ARG A 28 -0.91 1.19 7.85
C ARG A 28 -2.21 1.14 7.05
N SER A 29 -2.73 -0.05 6.77
CA SER A 29 -3.98 -0.23 6.04
C SER A 29 -5.16 0.39 6.81
N ALA A 30 -5.20 0.20 8.13
CA ALA A 30 -6.21 0.78 9.00
C ALA A 30 -6.14 2.32 9.01
N LEU A 31 -4.94 2.91 9.02
CA LEU A 31 -4.77 4.37 8.93
C LEU A 31 -5.22 4.92 7.58
N VAL A 32 -4.89 4.25 6.48
CA VAL A 32 -5.37 4.64 5.15
C VAL A 32 -6.90 4.60 5.10
N LEU A 33 -7.51 3.53 5.61
CA LEU A 33 -8.97 3.43 5.70
C LEU A 33 -9.58 4.50 6.62
N ALA A 34 -8.92 4.88 7.71
CA ALA A 34 -9.42 5.92 8.61
C ALA A 34 -9.49 7.29 7.91
N VAL A 35 -8.55 7.59 7.01
CA VAL A 35 -8.54 8.84 6.24
C VAL A 35 -9.49 8.75 5.04
N PHE A 36 -9.30 7.76 4.19
CA PHE A 36 -10.00 7.63 2.90
C PHE A 36 -11.34 6.91 2.99
N GLY A 37 -11.70 6.37 4.16
CA GLY A 37 -13.03 5.83 4.44
C GLY A 37 -14.06 6.89 4.83
N THR A 38 -13.63 8.14 5.06
CA THR A 38 -14.54 9.28 5.28
C THR A 38 -15.16 9.76 3.97
N ASP A 39 -16.31 10.42 4.01
CA ASP A 39 -16.97 10.96 2.81
C ASP A 39 -16.05 11.88 1.99
N ALA A 40 -15.31 12.76 2.65
CA ALA A 40 -14.37 13.67 1.99
C ALA A 40 -13.18 12.90 1.38
N GLY A 41 -12.67 11.90 2.10
CA GLY A 41 -11.60 11.04 1.61
C GLY A 41 -12.03 10.21 0.40
N GLN A 42 -13.24 9.67 0.41
CA GLN A 42 -13.81 8.93 -0.73
C GLN A 42 -13.95 9.81 -1.96
N LYS A 43 -14.53 11.02 -1.81
CA LYS A 43 -14.64 11.98 -2.91
C LYS A 43 -13.29 12.34 -3.51
N LEU A 44 -12.28 12.59 -2.68
CA LEU A 44 -10.93 12.89 -3.16
C LEU A 44 -10.31 11.69 -3.90
N LEU A 45 -10.49 10.48 -3.39
CA LEU A 45 -9.98 9.26 -4.02
C LEU A 45 -10.66 8.98 -5.36
N GLU A 46 -11.96 9.26 -5.49
CA GLU A 46 -12.71 9.17 -6.75
C GLU A 46 -12.13 10.13 -7.79
N GLU A 47 -11.95 11.41 -7.43
CA GLU A 47 -11.36 12.43 -8.32
C GLU A 47 -9.94 12.05 -8.77
N TRP A 48 -9.10 11.55 -7.85
CA TRP A 48 -7.76 11.08 -8.17
C TRP A 48 -7.76 9.82 -9.03
N THR A 49 -8.69 8.90 -8.79
CA THR A 49 -8.86 7.69 -9.60
C THR A 49 -9.22 8.07 -11.04
N GLU A 50 -10.19 8.96 -11.21
CA GLU A 50 -10.56 9.43 -12.54
C GLU A 50 -9.40 10.16 -13.22
N THR A 51 -8.73 11.07 -12.51
CA THR A 51 -7.64 11.86 -13.05
C THR A 51 -6.45 11.01 -13.46
N TYR A 52 -5.92 10.19 -12.54
CA TYR A 52 -4.64 9.50 -12.75
C TYR A 52 -4.80 8.12 -13.36
N LEU A 53 -5.90 7.40 -13.13
CA LEU A 53 -6.07 6.04 -13.64
C LEU A 53 -6.86 5.96 -14.95
N MET A 54 -7.72 6.96 -15.24
CA MET A 54 -8.60 6.92 -16.42
C MET A 54 -8.26 7.98 -17.46
N ARG A 55 -8.01 9.22 -17.05
CA ARG A 55 -7.89 10.36 -17.98
C ARG A 55 -6.47 10.65 -18.44
N LEU A 56 -5.49 10.57 -17.55
CA LEU A 56 -4.11 10.96 -17.86
C LEU A 56 -3.23 9.75 -18.21
N PRO A 57 -2.86 9.57 -19.49
CA PRO A 57 -1.88 8.56 -19.84
C PRO A 57 -0.52 8.90 -19.21
N VAL A 58 0.17 7.88 -18.71
CA VAL A 58 1.51 8.02 -18.12
C VAL A 58 2.51 8.52 -19.16
N VAL A 59 2.37 8.07 -20.41
CA VAL A 59 3.23 8.46 -21.53
C VAL A 59 2.36 9.03 -22.65
N GLU A 60 2.73 10.20 -23.15
CA GLU A 60 2.12 10.83 -24.31
C GLU A 60 3.20 11.54 -25.16
N PRO A 61 2.96 11.81 -26.46
CA PRO A 61 3.95 12.48 -27.30
C PRO A 61 4.39 13.82 -26.72
N GLY A 62 5.71 14.03 -26.60
CA GLY A 62 6.29 15.27 -26.09
C GLY A 62 6.46 15.34 -24.57
N ILE A 63 6.07 14.30 -23.82
CA ILE A 63 6.36 14.21 -22.39
C ILE A 63 7.84 13.88 -22.14
N THR A 64 8.43 14.45 -21.09
CA THR A 64 9.77 14.05 -20.64
C THR A 64 9.71 12.75 -19.83
N GLU A 65 10.81 12.01 -19.78
CA GLU A 65 10.91 10.81 -18.92
C GLU A 65 10.69 11.15 -17.44
N PHE A 66 11.13 12.32 -17.00
CA PHE A 66 10.93 12.80 -15.65
C PHE A 66 9.44 13.00 -15.32
N ASP A 67 8.71 13.68 -16.20
CA ASP A 67 7.27 13.91 -16.02
C ASP A 67 6.48 12.61 -16.08
N ALA A 68 6.85 11.69 -16.99
CA ALA A 68 6.28 10.36 -17.05
C ALA A 68 6.51 9.59 -15.73
N GLY A 69 7.71 9.72 -15.14
CA GLY A 69 8.04 9.16 -13.82
C GLY A 69 7.16 9.70 -12.70
N ILE A 70 6.94 11.03 -12.66
CA ILE A 70 6.03 11.66 -11.70
C ILE A 70 4.61 11.10 -11.85
N ARG A 71 4.09 11.06 -13.09
CA ARG A 71 2.74 10.53 -13.37
C ARG A 71 2.61 9.07 -12.94
N GLN A 72 3.61 8.24 -13.23
CA GLN A 72 3.64 6.86 -12.80
C GLN A 72 3.64 6.75 -11.26
N GLY A 73 4.34 7.64 -10.57
CA GLY A 73 4.32 7.77 -9.12
C GLY A 73 2.92 8.05 -8.58
N CYS A 74 2.20 9.03 -9.16
CA CYS A 74 0.81 9.33 -8.81
C CYS A 74 -0.11 8.12 -9.02
N VAL A 75 -0.02 7.45 -10.18
CA VAL A 75 -0.77 6.23 -10.50
C VAL A 75 -0.53 5.15 -9.45
N ASN A 76 0.73 4.90 -9.10
CA ASN A 76 1.11 3.88 -8.13
C ASN A 76 0.61 4.22 -6.73
N PHE A 77 0.64 5.49 -6.35
CA PHE A 77 0.13 5.95 -5.06
C PHE A 77 -1.39 5.78 -4.93
N VAL A 78 -2.16 6.13 -5.96
CA VAL A 78 -3.62 5.93 -5.97
C VAL A 78 -3.95 4.44 -5.88
N ARG A 79 -3.25 3.58 -6.64
CA ARG A 79 -3.40 2.12 -6.54
C ARG A 79 -3.04 1.59 -5.14
N PHE A 80 -1.99 2.13 -4.52
CA PHE A 80 -1.60 1.78 -3.17
C PHE A 80 -2.72 2.11 -2.17
N ILE A 81 -3.36 3.27 -2.28
CA ILE A 81 -4.49 3.65 -1.40
C ILE A 81 -5.63 2.64 -1.55
N HIS A 82 -6.08 2.38 -2.78
CA HIS A 82 -7.14 1.38 -3.05
C HIS A 82 -6.81 0.03 -2.42
N LYS A 83 -5.58 -0.46 -2.62
CA LYS A 83 -5.20 -1.77 -2.08
C LYS A 83 -5.20 -1.80 -0.55
N ASN A 84 -4.74 -0.74 0.11
CA ASN A 84 -4.76 -0.68 1.58
C ASN A 84 -6.19 -0.57 2.13
N ILE A 85 -7.11 0.10 1.41
CA ILE A 85 -8.53 0.15 1.78
C ILE A 85 -9.16 -1.25 1.67
N GLU A 86 -8.93 -1.98 0.57
CA GLU A 86 -9.39 -3.36 0.40
C GLU A 86 -8.86 -4.26 1.50
N THR A 87 -7.54 -4.26 1.70
CA THR A 87 -6.88 -5.08 2.73
C THR A 87 -7.38 -4.73 4.14
N ALA A 88 -7.63 -3.45 4.46
CA ALA A 88 -8.21 -3.07 5.74
C ALA A 88 -9.65 -3.55 5.94
N LYS A 89 -10.43 -3.68 4.86
CA LYS A 89 -11.79 -4.25 4.91
C LYS A 89 -11.77 -5.76 5.10
N GLU A 90 -10.88 -6.46 4.41
CA GLU A 90 -10.67 -7.92 4.54
C GLU A 90 -10.28 -8.31 5.98
N PHE A 91 -9.59 -7.45 6.74
CA PHE A 91 -9.26 -7.71 8.14
C PHE A 91 -10.39 -7.45 9.14
N LYS A 92 -11.51 -6.83 8.72
CA LYS A 92 -12.69 -6.59 9.57
C LYS A 92 -13.73 -7.70 9.49
N GLU A 93 -13.62 -8.60 8.51
CA GLU A 93 -14.42 -9.82 8.35
C GLU A 93 -13.79 -11.00 9.10
#